data_AF-A0A6P0NCS9-F1
#
_entry.id   AF-A0A6P0NCS9-F1
#
_cell.length_a   1.000
_cell.length_b   1.000
_cell.length_c   1.000
_cell.angle_alpha   90.00
_cell.angle_beta   90.00
_cell.angle_gamma   90.00
#
_symmetry.space_group_name_H-M   'P 1'
#
loop_
_entity.id
_entity.type
_entity.pdbx_description
1 polymer ?
#
loop_
_entity_poly.entity_id
_entity_poly.type
_entity_poly.pdbx_seq_one_letter_code
_entity_poly.pdbx_strand_id
1 'polypeptide(L)'
;MKIDRRFFIGWISAIAYGIFSKVNAQPYNPAARGKIVINQIGYYPTGPKLAFLINSPNSENKQVELVDLITHKTVFVTNLGNSVNDKASNDKIRVIDFTKFDKSGSYYLKYGYSQSYPFGIGKQIYKDTFTKLLRSYYLQRCGVAVNDSVSGVKHPPCHLKDGIIAHNDEFHKAGDFKSAQGGWHDAGDFGKYVAPMTVTIGRLLSLYEQYPKLFRDNQLTIPESGNGRPDLLDEVKVGLDWLLKMQRQDGAVYRKLSGKNWPGEILPNQDTQARYIFGISTPETGKFAAVMAMAARIYTPFDKQLAQTYLQAGQ
;
A
#
# COMPACT_ATOMS: atom_id res chain seq x y z
N MET A 1 -17.67 -36.61 10.01
CA MET A 1 -16.72 -35.48 9.96
C MET A 1 -17.50 -34.24 9.54
N LYS A 2 -17.76 -33.30 10.46
CA LYS A 2 -18.60 -32.11 10.22
C LYS A 2 -17.80 -31.09 9.40
N ILE A 3 -18.29 -30.73 8.22
CA ILE A 3 -17.72 -29.68 7.38
C ILE A 3 -18.34 -28.36 7.81
N ASP A 4 -17.48 -27.39 8.16
CA ASP A 4 -17.83 -26.09 8.68
C ASP A 4 -18.43 -25.18 7.58
N ARG A 5 -19.62 -24.64 7.84
CA ARG A 5 -20.42 -23.82 6.90
C ARG A 5 -19.83 -22.43 6.60
N ARG A 6 -18.68 -22.07 7.20
CA ARG A 6 -18.03 -20.76 7.01
C ARG A 6 -17.18 -20.68 5.74
N PHE A 7 -16.87 -21.79 5.09
CA PHE A 7 -16.04 -21.80 3.87
C PHE A 7 -16.80 -21.52 2.57
N PHE A 8 -18.15 -21.62 2.57
CA PHE A 8 -18.94 -21.50 1.34
C PHE A 8 -19.43 -20.06 1.04
N ILE A 9 -19.34 -19.13 2.00
CA ILE A 9 -19.90 -17.77 1.86
C ILE A 9 -18.85 -16.78 1.32
N GLY A 10 -17.55 -17.07 1.46
CA GLY A 10 -16.47 -16.19 0.98
C GLY A 10 -16.22 -16.22 -0.53
N TRP A 11 -16.66 -17.28 -1.24
CA TRP A 11 -16.34 -17.47 -2.66
C TRP A 11 -17.40 -16.92 -3.63
N ILE A 12 -18.64 -16.70 -3.19
CA ILE A 12 -19.70 -16.15 -4.04
C ILE A 12 -19.56 -14.62 -4.20
N SER A 13 -18.87 -13.94 -3.30
CA SER A 13 -18.70 -12.48 -3.35
C SER A 13 -17.60 -11.99 -4.31
N ALA A 14 -16.68 -12.86 -4.74
CA ALA A 14 -15.52 -12.45 -5.55
C ALA A 14 -15.72 -12.62 -7.07
N ILE A 15 -16.63 -13.50 -7.51
CA ILE A 15 -16.85 -13.76 -8.95
C ILE A 15 -17.77 -12.71 -9.60
N ALA A 16 -18.58 -11.99 -8.81
CA ALA A 16 -19.44 -10.92 -9.32
C ALA A 16 -18.71 -9.59 -9.64
N TYR A 17 -17.47 -9.41 -9.17
CA TYR A 17 -16.77 -8.12 -9.26
C TYR A 17 -15.87 -7.96 -10.49
N GLY A 18 -15.61 -9.03 -11.25
CA GLY A 18 -14.64 -9.02 -12.36
C GLY A 18 -15.19 -8.66 -13.75
N ILE A 19 -16.51 -8.52 -13.94
CA ILE A 19 -17.11 -8.42 -15.30
C ILE A 19 -17.62 -7.00 -15.65
N PHE A 20 -17.64 -6.05 -14.71
CA PHE A 20 -18.23 -4.71 -14.95
C PHE A 20 -17.26 -3.52 -14.92
N SER A 21 -15.98 -3.73 -15.21
CA SER A 21 -15.07 -2.61 -15.49
C SER A 21 -15.17 -2.18 -16.96
N LYS A 22 -16.29 -1.56 -17.33
CA LYS A 22 -16.42 -0.73 -18.54
C LYS A 22 -17.08 0.61 -18.19
N VAL A 23 -16.28 1.67 -18.32
CA VAL A 23 -16.68 3.10 -18.47
C VAL A 23 -17.43 3.72 -17.29
N ASN A 24 -16.69 4.32 -16.34
CA ASN A 24 -17.22 5.08 -15.20
C ASN A 24 -17.56 6.55 -15.53
N ALA A 25 -18.17 6.81 -16.67
CA ALA A 25 -18.94 8.03 -16.88
C ALA A 25 -20.36 7.59 -17.29
N GLN A 26 -21.14 7.18 -16.29
CA GLN A 26 -22.56 6.94 -16.50
C GLN A 26 -23.24 8.29 -16.76
N PRO A 27 -24.01 8.44 -17.86
CA PRO A 27 -24.78 9.66 -18.08
C PRO A 27 -25.74 9.89 -16.91
N TYR A 28 -25.94 11.16 -16.55
CA TYR A 28 -26.86 11.58 -15.48
C TYR A 28 -28.23 10.92 -15.68
N ASN A 29 -28.54 9.94 -14.84
CA ASN A 29 -29.84 9.29 -14.78
C ASN A 29 -30.67 9.97 -13.67
N PRO A 30 -31.75 10.71 -14.01
CA PRO A 30 -32.61 11.36 -13.03
C PRO A 30 -33.31 10.38 -12.06
N ALA A 31 -33.36 9.08 -12.41
CA ALA A 31 -33.90 8.02 -11.56
C ALA A 31 -32.84 7.35 -10.66
N ALA A 32 -31.56 7.75 -10.74
CA ALA A 32 -30.53 7.25 -9.84
C ALA A 32 -30.82 7.76 -8.43
N ARG A 33 -31.18 6.84 -7.52
CA ARG A 33 -31.26 7.13 -6.09
C ARG A 33 -29.90 7.63 -5.63
N GLY A 34 -29.86 8.84 -5.04
CA GLY A 34 -28.61 9.44 -4.59
C GLY A 34 -27.79 8.51 -3.71
N LYS A 35 -26.47 8.55 -3.86
CA LYS A 35 -25.54 7.63 -3.18
C LYS A 35 -24.88 8.33 -2.01
N ILE A 36 -24.79 7.65 -0.86
CA ILE A 36 -23.98 8.12 0.27
C ILE A 36 -22.58 7.50 0.15
N VAL A 37 -21.55 8.34 0.06
CA VAL A 37 -20.15 7.92 0.08
C VAL A 37 -19.50 8.32 1.41
N ILE A 38 -18.71 7.40 1.97
CA ILE A 38 -18.11 7.46 3.30
C ILE A 38 -16.67 6.97 3.24
N ASN A 39 -15.89 7.23 4.29
CA ASN A 39 -14.68 6.47 4.55
C ASN A 39 -15.08 5.06 5.00
N GLN A 40 -14.84 4.05 4.16
CA GLN A 40 -15.30 2.67 4.39
C GLN A 40 -14.57 1.96 5.54
N ILE A 41 -13.44 2.47 5.99
CA ILE A 41 -12.81 2.00 7.22
C ILE A 41 -13.49 2.65 8.41
N GLY A 42 -13.58 3.99 8.40
CA GLY A 42 -14.23 4.73 9.46
C GLY A 42 -13.54 6.04 9.82
N TYR A 43 -13.79 6.50 11.05
CA TYR A 43 -13.39 7.81 11.53
C TYR A 43 -12.87 7.78 12.98
N TYR A 44 -12.00 8.72 13.34
CA TYR A 44 -11.60 8.91 14.73
C TYR A 44 -12.71 9.60 15.54
N PRO A 45 -12.93 9.24 16.83
CA PRO A 45 -13.91 9.88 17.69
C PRO A 45 -13.77 11.40 17.78
N THR A 46 -12.53 11.91 17.80
CA THR A 46 -12.21 13.34 17.92
C THR A 46 -11.90 14.01 16.57
N GLY A 47 -11.89 13.24 15.47
CA GLY A 47 -11.58 13.75 14.14
C GLY A 47 -12.81 14.23 13.38
N PRO A 48 -12.62 14.94 12.25
CA PRO A 48 -13.68 15.27 11.31
C PRO A 48 -14.37 14.01 10.78
N LYS A 49 -15.70 14.06 10.67
CA LYS A 49 -16.52 12.94 10.16
C LYS A 49 -17.44 13.45 9.08
N LEU A 50 -16.95 13.37 7.86
CA LEU A 50 -17.64 13.86 6.67
C LEU A 50 -18.01 12.68 5.77
N ALA A 51 -19.22 12.76 5.24
CA ALA A 51 -19.73 11.92 4.18
C ALA A 51 -20.37 12.81 3.11
N PHE A 52 -20.65 12.24 1.94
CA PHE A 52 -21.25 12.99 0.85
C PHE A 52 -22.44 12.25 0.29
N LEU A 53 -23.55 12.96 0.13
CA LEU A 53 -24.68 12.53 -0.66
C LEU A 53 -24.49 13.05 -2.09
N ILE A 54 -24.42 12.13 -3.05
CA ILE A 54 -24.10 12.40 -4.45
C ILE A 54 -25.34 12.18 -5.31
N ASN A 55 -25.64 13.14 -6.19
CA ASN A 55 -26.70 13.09 -7.21
C ASN A 55 -28.08 12.69 -6.65
N SER A 56 -28.39 13.12 -5.43
CA SER A 56 -29.71 12.91 -4.85
C SER A 56 -30.70 13.96 -5.37
N PRO A 57 -31.94 13.57 -5.71
CA PRO A 57 -33.01 14.52 -5.99
C PRO A 57 -33.20 15.51 -4.85
N ASN A 58 -33.65 16.72 -5.18
CA ASN A 58 -34.02 17.69 -4.16
C ASN A 58 -35.18 17.15 -3.32
N SER A 59 -35.03 17.20 -2.00
CA SER A 59 -36.05 16.87 -1.02
C SER A 59 -36.10 17.99 0.02
N GLU A 60 -37.29 18.25 0.56
CA GLU A 60 -37.48 19.14 1.70
C GLU A 60 -36.89 18.55 2.98
N ASN A 61 -36.92 17.21 3.11
CA ASN A 61 -36.29 16.53 4.23
C ASN A 61 -34.76 16.62 4.08
N LYS A 62 -34.11 17.26 5.06
CA LYS A 62 -32.65 17.37 5.13
C LYS A 62 -32.03 16.44 6.17
N GLN A 63 -32.82 15.70 6.95
CA GLN A 63 -32.32 14.89 8.05
C GLN A 63 -31.64 13.62 7.56
N VAL A 64 -30.44 13.38 8.08
CA VAL A 64 -29.65 12.18 7.86
C VAL A 64 -29.46 11.49 9.21
N GLU A 65 -29.80 10.22 9.26
CA GLU A 65 -29.70 9.38 10.45
C GLU A 65 -28.34 8.68 10.46
N LEU A 66 -27.64 8.71 11.59
CA LEU A 66 -26.58 7.77 11.90
C LEU A 66 -27.21 6.63 12.70
N VAL A 67 -27.10 5.42 12.16
CA VAL A 67 -27.77 4.24 12.72
C VAL A 67 -26.72 3.26 13.22
N ASP A 68 -26.90 2.78 14.44
CA ASP A 68 -26.07 1.74 15.02
C ASP A 68 -26.29 0.40 14.30
N LEU A 69 -25.20 -0.25 13.91
CA LEU A 69 -25.24 -1.42 13.03
C LEU A 69 -25.87 -2.65 13.70
N ILE A 70 -25.78 -2.76 15.04
CA ILE A 70 -26.24 -3.94 15.78
C ILE A 70 -27.67 -3.76 16.26
N THR A 71 -27.98 -2.60 16.84
CA THR A 71 -29.30 -2.32 17.43
C THR A 71 -30.29 -1.81 16.39
N HIS A 72 -29.82 -1.37 15.22
CA HIS A 72 -30.59 -0.70 14.17
C HIS A 72 -31.32 0.56 14.64
N LYS A 73 -30.89 1.15 15.77
CA LYS A 73 -31.45 2.39 16.30
C LYS A 73 -30.70 3.59 15.75
N THR A 74 -31.44 4.64 15.40
CA THR A 74 -30.86 5.96 15.14
C THR A 74 -30.23 6.47 16.43
N VAL A 75 -28.92 6.70 16.40
CA VAL A 75 -28.13 7.16 17.55
C VAL A 75 -27.72 8.63 17.44
N PHE A 76 -27.81 9.19 16.24
CA PHE A 76 -27.53 10.60 15.98
C PHE A 76 -28.26 11.05 14.71
N VAL A 77 -28.63 12.33 14.65
CA VAL A 77 -29.24 12.94 13.48
C VAL A 77 -28.46 14.21 13.14
N THR A 78 -28.16 14.39 11.85
CA THR A 78 -27.58 15.61 11.31
C THR A 78 -28.38 16.08 10.10
N ASN A 79 -28.07 17.27 9.58
CA ASN A 79 -28.71 17.81 8.38
C ASN A 79 -27.74 17.81 7.20
N LEU A 80 -28.27 17.59 6.00
CA LEU A 80 -27.56 17.83 4.75
C LEU A 80 -27.12 19.29 4.67
N GLY A 81 -25.85 19.47 4.32
CA GLY A 81 -25.31 20.75 3.90
C GLY A 81 -25.90 21.22 2.57
N ASN A 82 -25.47 22.40 2.14
CA ASN A 82 -25.88 22.97 0.86
C ASN A 82 -25.40 22.11 -0.31
N SER A 83 -26.16 22.14 -1.40
CA SER A 83 -25.78 21.49 -2.65
C SER A 83 -24.67 22.26 -3.31
N VAL A 84 -23.60 21.57 -3.68
CA VAL A 84 -22.45 22.11 -4.41
C VAL A 84 -22.25 21.25 -5.65
N ASN A 85 -21.88 21.87 -6.78
CA ASN A 85 -21.41 21.13 -7.95
C ASN A 85 -19.92 20.86 -7.77
N ASP A 86 -19.51 19.59 -7.74
CA ASP A 86 -18.11 19.23 -7.75
C ASP A 86 -17.53 19.42 -9.15
N LYS A 87 -16.43 20.18 -9.26
CA LYS A 87 -15.84 20.52 -10.56
C LYS A 87 -15.10 19.34 -11.21
N ALA A 88 -14.62 18.38 -10.42
CA ALA A 88 -13.83 17.28 -10.92
C ALA A 88 -14.72 16.17 -11.49
N SER A 89 -15.82 15.84 -10.82
CA SER A 89 -16.76 14.79 -11.24
C SER A 89 -18.01 15.31 -11.97
N ASN A 90 -18.30 16.61 -11.89
CA ASN A 90 -19.58 17.21 -12.28
C ASN A 90 -20.80 16.69 -11.50
N ASP A 91 -20.57 16.04 -10.35
CA ASP A 91 -21.64 15.59 -9.49
C ASP A 91 -22.23 16.73 -8.65
N LYS A 92 -23.52 16.60 -8.31
CA LYS A 92 -24.13 17.40 -7.24
C LYS A 92 -23.88 16.72 -5.91
N ILE A 93 -23.09 17.35 -5.06
CA ILE A 93 -22.72 16.84 -3.75
C ILE A 93 -23.37 17.65 -2.62
N ARG A 94 -23.76 16.97 -1.56
CA ARG A 94 -24.16 17.58 -0.28
C ARG A 94 -23.35 16.95 0.84
N VAL A 95 -22.73 17.77 1.67
CA VAL A 95 -21.95 17.30 2.82
C VAL A 95 -22.88 16.81 3.91
N ILE A 96 -22.54 15.67 4.50
CA ILE A 96 -23.13 15.13 5.72
C ILE A 96 -22.05 15.21 6.79
N ASP A 97 -22.18 16.16 7.70
CA ASP A 97 -21.25 16.34 8.81
C ASP A 97 -21.84 15.76 10.10
N PHE A 98 -21.21 14.71 10.61
CA PHE A 98 -21.56 14.07 11.87
C PHE A 98 -20.40 14.08 12.85
N THR A 99 -19.51 15.08 12.71
CA THR A 99 -18.30 15.25 13.54
C THR A 99 -18.61 15.30 15.03
N LYS A 100 -19.75 15.87 15.42
CA LYS A 100 -20.20 15.96 16.82
C LYS A 100 -20.47 14.62 17.49
N PHE A 101 -20.68 13.55 16.72
CA PHE A 101 -20.87 12.22 17.28
C PHE A 101 -19.51 11.56 17.55
N ASP A 102 -19.27 11.15 18.80
CA ASP A 102 -17.95 10.70 19.28
C ASP A 102 -17.94 9.28 19.86
N LYS A 103 -19.08 8.59 19.86
CA LYS A 103 -19.16 7.25 20.44
C LYS A 103 -18.54 6.24 19.49
N SER A 104 -17.70 5.37 20.05
CA SER A 104 -17.06 4.31 19.28
C SER A 104 -18.06 3.18 19.02
N GLY A 105 -18.00 2.59 17.83
CA GLY A 105 -18.94 1.56 17.40
C GLY A 105 -18.93 1.37 15.88
N SER A 106 -19.90 0.61 15.39
CA SER A 106 -20.12 0.36 13.97
C SER A 106 -21.45 0.95 13.55
N TYR A 107 -21.43 1.72 12.46
CA TYR A 107 -22.57 2.54 12.05
C TYR A 107 -22.78 2.50 10.54
N TYR A 108 -23.93 2.97 10.10
CA TYR A 108 -24.17 3.38 8.72
C TYR A 108 -25.01 4.67 8.71
N LEU A 109 -24.91 5.44 7.62
CA LEU A 109 -25.73 6.62 7.40
C LEU A 109 -26.96 6.25 6.59
N LYS A 110 -28.10 6.86 6.91
CA LYS A 110 -29.37 6.67 6.21
C LYS A 110 -30.02 8.01 5.89
N TYR A 111 -30.47 8.15 4.65
CA TYR A 111 -31.20 9.32 4.15
C TYR A 111 -32.32 8.85 3.21
N GLY A 112 -33.57 8.98 3.65
CA GLY A 112 -34.72 8.41 2.94
C GLY A 112 -34.53 6.89 2.74
N TYR A 113 -34.51 6.45 1.48
CA TYR A 113 -34.26 5.06 1.10
C TYR A 113 -32.78 4.73 0.83
N SER A 114 -31.89 5.73 0.89
CA SER A 114 -30.45 5.53 0.67
C SER A 114 -29.74 5.19 1.97
N GLN A 115 -28.85 4.21 1.91
CA GLN A 115 -27.99 3.79 3.01
C GLN A 115 -26.53 3.74 2.55
N SER A 116 -25.60 4.11 3.43
CA SER A 116 -24.16 3.90 3.19
C SER A 116 -23.76 2.45 3.46
N TYR A 117 -22.56 2.07 3.02
CA TYR A 117 -21.88 0.91 3.59
C TYR A 117 -21.63 1.12 5.11
N PRO A 118 -21.53 0.03 5.89
CA PRO A 118 -21.10 0.11 7.27
C PRO A 118 -19.67 0.67 7.41
N PHE A 119 -19.42 1.38 8.51
CA PHE A 119 -18.09 1.91 8.87
C PHE A 119 -17.94 1.99 10.39
N GLY A 120 -16.69 2.10 10.87
CA GLY A 120 -16.42 2.23 12.31
C GLY A 120 -16.18 3.68 12.77
N ILE A 121 -16.38 3.92 14.06
CA ILE A 121 -15.80 5.07 14.76
C ILE A 121 -14.97 4.52 15.91
N GLY A 122 -13.68 4.90 16.01
CA GLY A 122 -12.82 4.32 17.05
C GLY A 122 -11.42 4.90 17.13
N LYS A 123 -10.80 4.78 18.31
CA LYS A 123 -9.45 5.34 18.58
C LYS A 123 -8.32 4.66 17.81
N GLN A 124 -8.52 3.42 17.36
CA GLN A 124 -7.52 2.63 16.62
C GLN A 124 -8.02 2.27 15.21
N ILE A 125 -8.94 3.05 14.65
CA ILE A 125 -9.70 2.67 13.45
C ILE A 125 -8.82 2.38 12.22
N TYR A 126 -7.66 3.04 12.10
CA TYR A 126 -6.71 2.81 11.00
C TYR A 126 -5.52 1.92 11.35
N LYS A 127 -5.43 1.37 12.57
CA LYS A 127 -4.25 0.60 13.00
C LYS A 127 -4.03 -0.65 12.14
N ASP A 128 -5.11 -1.39 11.86
CA ASP A 128 -5.07 -2.58 11.03
C ASP A 128 -4.73 -2.23 9.57
N THR A 129 -5.40 -1.23 8.99
CA THR A 129 -5.10 -0.74 7.63
C THR A 129 -3.65 -0.29 7.50
N PHE A 130 -3.14 0.49 8.46
CA PHE A 130 -1.75 0.93 8.48
C PHE A 130 -0.78 -0.26 8.50
N THR A 131 -1.05 -1.26 9.34
CA THR A 131 -0.24 -2.49 9.43
C THR A 131 -0.28 -3.25 8.10
N LYS A 132 -1.45 -3.40 7.48
CA LYS A 132 -1.61 -4.08 6.17
C LYS A 132 -0.89 -3.34 5.04
N LEU A 133 -0.95 -2.01 5.02
CA LEU A 133 -0.24 -1.19 4.04
C LEU A 133 1.28 -1.41 4.13
N LEU A 134 1.85 -1.44 5.34
CA LEU A 134 3.27 -1.72 5.54
C LEU A 134 3.63 -3.18 5.22
N ARG A 135 2.76 -4.13 5.59
CA ARG A 135 2.95 -5.55 5.25
C ARG A 135 2.92 -5.82 3.74
N SER A 136 2.35 -4.92 2.92
CA SER A 136 2.34 -5.12 1.48
C SER A 136 3.76 -5.21 0.88
N TYR A 137 4.73 -4.52 1.46
CA TYR A 137 6.15 -4.61 1.05
C TYR A 137 6.73 -6.02 1.27
N TYR A 138 6.44 -6.66 2.41
CA TYR A 138 6.83 -8.05 2.68
C TYR A 138 6.27 -9.00 1.60
N LEU A 139 5.00 -8.81 1.23
CA LEU A 139 4.34 -9.63 0.22
C LEU A 139 4.86 -9.37 -1.20
N GLN A 140 5.55 -8.24 -1.41
CA GLN A 140 6.20 -7.90 -2.67
C GLN A 140 7.68 -8.29 -2.72
N ARG A 141 8.24 -8.95 -1.68
CA ARG A 141 9.67 -9.34 -1.68
C ARG A 141 9.99 -10.26 -2.86
N CYS A 142 11.09 -9.96 -3.54
CA CYS A 142 11.65 -10.72 -4.65
C CYS A 142 12.83 -11.57 -4.14
N GLY A 143 13.09 -12.73 -4.76
CA GLY A 143 14.24 -13.56 -4.40
C GLY A 143 14.03 -14.50 -3.21
N VAL A 144 12.87 -14.49 -2.57
CA VAL A 144 12.56 -15.29 -1.37
C VAL A 144 11.25 -16.05 -1.55
N ALA A 145 11.06 -17.12 -0.77
CA ALA A 145 9.73 -17.70 -0.63
C ALA A 145 8.86 -16.75 0.21
N VAL A 146 7.62 -16.55 -0.21
CA VAL A 146 6.59 -15.95 0.63
C VAL A 146 5.65 -17.07 1.04
N ASN A 147 5.41 -17.21 2.34
CA ASN A 147 4.43 -18.14 2.89
C ASN A 147 3.73 -17.46 4.07
N ASP A 148 2.78 -16.59 3.75
CA ASP A 148 2.16 -15.72 4.74
C ASP A 148 0.83 -16.28 5.25
N SER A 149 0.77 -16.69 6.51
CA SER A 149 -0.46 -17.20 7.13
C SER A 149 -1.50 -16.10 7.39
N VAL A 150 -1.09 -14.83 7.43
CA VAL A 150 -1.99 -13.71 7.72
C VAL A 150 -2.86 -13.36 6.51
N SER A 151 -2.26 -13.21 5.33
CA SER A 151 -2.97 -12.90 4.08
C SER A 151 -3.33 -14.15 3.26
N GLY A 152 -2.67 -15.28 3.51
CA GLY A 152 -2.78 -16.48 2.69
C GLY A 152 -1.97 -16.43 1.38
N VAL A 153 -1.22 -15.35 1.13
CA VAL A 153 -0.34 -15.21 -0.04
C VAL A 153 0.86 -16.12 0.09
N LYS A 154 1.17 -16.83 -1.00
CA LYS A 154 2.27 -17.79 -1.03
C LYS A 154 2.82 -17.98 -2.44
N HIS A 155 4.14 -18.00 -2.54
CA HIS A 155 4.87 -18.44 -3.72
C HIS A 155 6.25 -19.01 -3.33
N PRO A 156 6.79 -19.98 -4.08
CA PRO A 156 8.18 -20.41 -3.95
C PRO A 156 9.16 -19.26 -4.24
N PRO A 157 10.47 -19.40 -3.91
CA PRO A 157 11.45 -18.41 -4.28
C PRO A 157 11.44 -18.09 -5.78
N CYS A 158 11.52 -16.81 -6.13
CA CYS A 158 11.48 -16.31 -7.50
C CYS A 158 12.79 -15.62 -7.88
N HIS A 159 13.05 -15.46 -9.19
CA HIS A 159 14.14 -14.63 -9.73
C HIS A 159 15.53 -14.85 -9.10
N LEU A 160 15.84 -16.09 -8.71
CA LEU A 160 17.11 -16.46 -8.06
C LEU A 160 18.35 -16.24 -8.93
N LYS A 161 18.14 -16.02 -10.24
CA LYS A 161 19.20 -15.76 -11.24
C LYS A 161 19.35 -14.28 -11.60
N ASP A 162 18.75 -13.38 -10.82
CA ASP A 162 18.99 -11.94 -10.96
C ASP A 162 20.49 -11.64 -10.70
N GLY A 163 21.26 -11.05 -11.62
CA GLY A 163 20.89 -10.60 -12.97
C GLY A 163 22.08 -10.51 -13.93
N ILE A 164 21.80 -10.03 -15.14
CA ILE A 164 22.73 -10.00 -16.27
C ILE A 164 22.95 -8.55 -16.72
N ILE A 165 24.18 -8.11 -16.94
CA ILE A 165 24.46 -6.76 -17.44
C ILE A 165 23.88 -6.61 -18.86
N ALA A 166 23.00 -5.61 -19.07
CA ALA A 166 22.32 -5.43 -20.35
C ALA A 166 23.23 -4.86 -21.45
N HIS A 167 24.15 -3.96 -21.08
CA HIS A 167 24.98 -3.19 -22.00
C HIS A 167 26.39 -3.06 -21.43
N ASN A 168 27.40 -2.98 -22.29
CA ASN A 168 28.77 -2.70 -21.86
C ASN A 168 28.80 -1.39 -21.08
N ASP A 169 29.57 -1.39 -19.99
CA ASP A 169 29.98 -0.22 -19.26
C ASP A 169 31.47 -0.32 -18.94
N GLU A 170 32.02 0.67 -18.22
CA GLU A 170 33.44 0.74 -17.87
C GLU A 170 33.94 -0.48 -17.07
N PHE A 171 33.09 -1.13 -16.28
CA PHE A 171 33.45 -2.21 -15.38
C PHE A 171 32.95 -3.59 -15.83
N HIS A 172 31.94 -3.64 -16.70
CA HIS A 172 31.30 -4.90 -17.10
C HIS A 172 30.97 -4.93 -18.60
N LYS A 173 31.03 -6.13 -19.18
CA LYS A 173 30.54 -6.42 -20.54
C LYS A 173 29.06 -6.83 -20.50
N ALA A 174 28.35 -6.56 -21.58
CA ALA A 174 27.00 -7.06 -21.79
C ALA A 174 27.01 -8.60 -21.72
N GLY A 175 26.10 -9.17 -20.95
CA GLY A 175 26.04 -10.61 -20.67
C GLY A 175 26.77 -11.04 -19.41
N ASP A 176 27.60 -10.19 -18.79
CA ASP A 176 28.23 -10.50 -17.52
C ASP A 176 27.18 -10.73 -16.43
N PHE A 177 27.42 -11.74 -15.60
CA PHE A 177 26.57 -11.99 -14.45
C PHE A 177 26.95 -11.08 -13.28
N LYS A 178 25.96 -10.39 -12.71
CA LYS A 178 26.10 -9.62 -11.47
C LYS A 178 24.92 -9.96 -10.57
N SER A 179 25.19 -10.57 -9.42
CA SER A 179 24.13 -10.93 -8.47
C SER A 179 23.40 -9.69 -7.96
N ALA A 180 22.09 -9.67 -8.15
CA ALA A 180 21.19 -8.58 -7.75
C ALA A 180 19.81 -9.10 -7.31
N GLN A 181 19.80 -10.30 -6.71
CA GLN A 181 18.63 -10.90 -6.05
C GLN A 181 18.17 -10.06 -4.85
N GLY A 182 16.88 -10.12 -4.52
CA GLY A 182 16.29 -9.40 -3.39
C GLY A 182 15.47 -8.18 -3.82
N GLY A 183 15.14 -7.32 -2.86
CA GLY A 183 14.32 -6.12 -3.07
C GLY A 183 12.83 -6.44 -3.17
N TRP A 184 12.07 -5.49 -3.70
CA TRP A 184 10.63 -5.63 -3.93
C TRP A 184 10.31 -5.64 -5.42
N HIS A 185 9.34 -6.47 -5.81
CA HIS A 185 8.59 -6.29 -7.06
C HIS A 185 7.91 -4.92 -7.03
N ASP A 186 8.10 -4.13 -8.09
CA ASP A 186 7.76 -2.71 -8.09
C ASP A 186 6.26 -2.43 -8.11
N ALA A 187 5.52 -3.25 -8.86
CA ALA A 187 4.09 -3.10 -9.02
C ALA A 187 3.42 -4.47 -9.25
N GLY A 188 2.48 -4.52 -10.20
CA GLY A 188 1.89 -5.77 -10.67
C GLY A 188 2.83 -6.60 -11.55
N ASP A 189 3.93 -6.02 -12.03
CA ASP A 189 5.03 -6.74 -12.67
C ASP A 189 6.12 -7.12 -11.66
N PHE A 190 7.08 -7.94 -12.09
CA PHE A 190 8.19 -8.37 -11.26
C PHE A 190 9.47 -7.54 -11.43
N GLY A 191 9.44 -6.48 -12.23
CA GLY A 191 10.55 -5.53 -12.37
C GLY A 191 10.93 -4.89 -11.04
N LYS A 192 12.17 -4.45 -10.94
CA LYS A 192 12.71 -3.75 -9.76
C LYS A 192 13.42 -2.49 -10.24
N TYR A 193 13.06 -1.32 -9.71
CA TYR A 193 13.52 -0.04 -10.24
C TYR A 193 14.06 0.83 -9.12
N VAL A 194 15.27 1.38 -9.32
CA VAL A 194 15.95 2.16 -8.26
C VAL A 194 15.21 3.45 -7.92
N ALA A 195 14.62 4.12 -8.91
CA ALA A 195 13.88 5.36 -8.67
C ALA A 195 12.68 5.20 -7.70
N PRO A 196 11.68 4.33 -7.94
CA PRO A 196 10.59 4.12 -6.99
C PRO A 196 11.04 3.45 -5.68
N MET A 197 12.04 2.55 -5.73
CA MET A 197 12.65 1.94 -4.53
C MET A 197 13.19 3.02 -3.56
N THR A 198 14.03 3.92 -4.07
CA THR A 198 14.65 4.98 -3.26
C THR A 198 13.62 6.00 -2.76
N VAL A 199 12.65 6.42 -3.57
CA VAL A 199 11.58 7.32 -3.10
C VAL A 199 10.73 6.65 -2.02
N THR A 200 10.41 5.37 -2.17
CA THR A 200 9.67 4.59 -1.16
C THR A 200 10.44 4.51 0.14
N ILE A 201 11.70 4.10 0.11
CA ILE A 201 12.57 4.02 1.28
C ILE A 201 12.70 5.39 1.94
N GLY A 202 12.95 6.46 1.18
CA GLY A 202 13.06 7.81 1.72
C GLY A 202 11.79 8.26 2.44
N ARG A 203 10.60 7.93 1.91
CA ARG A 203 9.32 8.23 2.58
C ARG A 203 9.12 7.43 3.86
N LEU A 204 9.41 6.13 3.85
CA LEU A 204 9.28 5.25 5.02
C LEU A 204 10.26 5.65 6.13
N LEU A 205 11.52 5.94 5.78
CA LEU A 205 12.52 6.43 6.73
C LEU A 205 12.16 7.81 7.28
N SER A 206 11.69 8.74 6.44
CA SER A 206 11.22 10.06 6.92
C SER A 206 10.04 9.92 7.89
N LEU A 207 9.10 9.00 7.60
CA LEU A 207 7.95 8.75 8.46
C LEU A 207 8.39 8.14 9.80
N TYR A 208 9.34 7.21 9.78
CA TYR A 208 9.96 6.65 10.98
C TYR A 208 10.60 7.72 11.86
N GLU A 209 11.36 8.65 11.27
CA GLU A 209 12.00 9.73 12.04
C GLU A 209 11.01 10.71 12.65
N GLN A 210 9.95 11.06 11.92
CA GLN A 210 8.93 11.97 12.41
C GLN A 210 8.07 11.34 13.51
N TYR A 211 7.78 10.04 13.40
CA TYR A 211 6.85 9.34 14.29
C TYR A 211 7.38 7.96 14.72
N PRO A 212 8.55 7.87 15.39
CA PRO A 212 9.19 6.59 15.69
C PRO A 212 8.32 5.68 16.56
N LYS A 213 7.47 6.26 17.42
CA LYS A 213 6.55 5.53 18.30
C LYS A 213 5.43 4.78 17.56
N LEU A 214 5.20 5.07 16.27
CA LEU A 214 4.27 4.29 15.44
C LEU A 214 4.84 2.93 15.02
N PHE A 215 6.15 2.78 15.14
CA PHE A 215 6.89 1.61 14.67
C PHE A 215 7.50 0.87 15.84
N ARG A 216 7.32 -0.45 15.84
CA ARG A 216 7.82 -1.32 16.91
C ARG A 216 8.14 -2.68 16.33
N ASP A 217 8.97 -3.42 17.05
CA ASP A 217 9.20 -4.83 16.79
C ASP A 217 7.87 -5.62 16.93
N ASN A 218 7.75 -6.73 16.20
CA ASN A 218 6.57 -7.60 16.12
C ASN A 218 5.29 -6.91 15.62
N GLN A 219 5.42 -5.79 14.91
CA GLN A 219 4.27 -5.07 14.36
C GLN A 219 3.73 -5.71 13.09
N LEU A 220 4.62 -6.20 12.24
CA LEU A 220 4.32 -6.59 10.87
C LEU A 220 4.26 -8.09 10.70
N THR A 221 4.63 -8.94 11.67
CA THR A 221 4.62 -10.43 11.52
C THR A 221 5.31 -10.86 10.22
N ILE A 222 6.57 -10.45 10.11
CA ILE A 222 7.50 -10.77 9.02
C ILE A 222 8.60 -11.69 9.56
N PRO A 223 9.42 -12.33 8.69
CA PRO A 223 10.46 -13.26 9.15
C PRO A 223 11.44 -12.68 10.19
N GLU A 224 11.68 -11.37 10.14
CA GLU A 224 12.60 -10.67 11.04
C GLU A 224 11.95 -10.23 12.37
N SER A 225 10.62 -10.33 12.52
CA SER A 225 9.92 -9.93 13.75
C SER A 225 10.48 -10.68 14.98
N GLY A 226 10.76 -9.94 16.05
CA GLY A 226 11.33 -10.44 17.30
C GLY A 226 12.84 -10.22 17.44
N ASN A 227 13.48 -9.53 16.49
CA ASN A 227 14.92 -9.29 16.49
C ASN A 227 15.34 -8.03 17.28
N GLY A 228 14.40 -7.31 17.91
CA GLY A 228 14.66 -6.09 18.66
C GLY A 228 14.70 -4.79 17.84
N ARG A 229 14.48 -4.87 16.51
CA ARG A 229 14.36 -3.73 15.60
C ARG A 229 12.90 -3.49 15.24
N PRO A 230 12.47 -2.24 15.00
CA PRO A 230 11.16 -2.00 14.43
C PRO A 230 11.01 -2.72 13.07
N ASP A 231 9.97 -3.55 12.93
CA ASP A 231 9.75 -4.35 11.71
C ASP A 231 9.71 -3.51 10.42
N LEU A 232 9.32 -2.23 10.50
CA LEU A 232 9.43 -1.30 9.37
C LEU A 232 10.86 -1.20 8.85
N LEU A 233 11.84 -1.10 9.76
CA LEU A 233 13.25 -0.99 9.39
C LEU A 233 13.75 -2.33 8.86
N ASP A 234 13.30 -3.47 9.38
CA ASP A 234 13.64 -4.76 8.76
C ASP A 234 13.12 -4.87 7.33
N GLU A 235 11.91 -4.40 7.07
CA GLU A 235 11.38 -4.37 5.72
C GLU A 235 12.18 -3.40 4.82
N VAL A 236 12.44 -2.18 5.28
CA VAL A 236 13.26 -1.20 4.54
C VAL A 236 14.66 -1.73 4.24
N LYS A 237 15.25 -2.53 5.14
CA LYS A 237 16.54 -3.18 4.91
C LYS A 237 16.53 -4.06 3.67
N VAL A 238 15.42 -4.75 3.34
CA VAL A 238 15.32 -5.56 2.13
C VAL A 238 15.52 -4.73 0.85
N GLY A 239 14.93 -3.53 0.82
CA GLY A 239 15.12 -2.59 -0.27
C GLY A 239 16.55 -2.01 -0.32
N LEU A 240 17.09 -1.61 0.84
CA LEU A 240 18.46 -1.08 0.95
C LEU A 240 19.52 -2.11 0.53
N ASP A 241 19.37 -3.37 0.96
CA ASP A 241 20.29 -4.45 0.59
C ASP A 241 20.27 -4.73 -0.92
N TRP A 242 19.11 -4.59 -1.56
CA TRP A 242 19.03 -4.68 -3.02
C TRP A 242 19.70 -3.47 -3.69
N LEU A 243 19.48 -2.26 -3.18
CA LEU A 243 20.13 -1.05 -3.68
C LEU A 243 21.65 -1.15 -3.63
N LEU A 244 22.24 -1.68 -2.55
CA LEU A 244 23.69 -1.89 -2.45
C LEU A 244 24.22 -2.76 -3.61
N LYS A 245 23.44 -3.77 -4.05
CA LYS A 245 23.81 -4.62 -5.19
C LYS A 245 23.71 -3.88 -6.53
N MET A 246 22.94 -2.79 -6.59
CA MET A 246 22.75 -1.97 -7.78
C MET A 246 23.80 -0.85 -7.92
N GLN A 247 24.69 -0.69 -6.94
CA GLN A 247 25.83 0.23 -7.04
C GLN A 247 26.99 -0.44 -7.82
N ARG A 248 27.66 0.37 -8.63
CA ARG A 248 28.88 0.04 -9.38
C ARG A 248 30.10 0.49 -8.57
N GLN A 249 31.28 0.01 -8.96
CA GLN A 249 32.54 0.22 -8.24
C GLN A 249 32.95 1.70 -8.13
N ASP A 250 32.52 2.55 -9.06
CA ASP A 250 32.74 4.00 -9.04
C ASP A 250 31.63 4.80 -8.35
N GLY A 251 30.67 4.11 -7.70
CA GLY A 251 29.54 4.73 -7.02
C GLY A 251 28.33 5.00 -7.90
N ALA A 252 28.44 4.87 -9.23
CA ALA A 252 27.28 5.01 -10.12
C ALA A 252 26.24 3.90 -9.86
N VAL A 253 24.95 4.23 -9.98
CA VAL A 253 23.87 3.28 -9.66
C VAL A 253 23.09 2.90 -10.91
N TYR A 254 22.87 1.61 -11.08
CA TYR A 254 22.07 1.07 -12.17
C TYR A 254 20.60 1.46 -12.04
N ARG A 255 19.87 1.66 -13.14
CA ARG A 255 18.50 2.20 -13.08
C ARG A 255 17.45 1.19 -12.64
N LYS A 256 17.57 -0.04 -13.13
CA LYS A 256 16.55 -1.07 -12.94
C LYS A 256 17.09 -2.47 -13.23
N LEU A 257 16.31 -3.46 -12.80
CA LEU A 257 16.48 -4.86 -13.11
C LEU A 257 15.14 -5.43 -13.60
N SER A 258 15.06 -5.87 -14.85
CA SER A 258 13.82 -6.46 -15.41
C SER A 258 14.09 -7.53 -16.47
N GLY A 259 13.07 -8.33 -16.79
CA GLY A 259 13.05 -9.09 -18.02
C GLY A 259 13.07 -8.19 -19.27
N LYS A 260 13.25 -8.80 -20.44
CA LYS A 260 13.06 -8.11 -21.74
C LYS A 260 11.59 -7.93 -22.07
N ASN A 261 10.76 -8.90 -21.67
CA ASN A 261 9.32 -8.91 -21.93
C ASN A 261 8.55 -8.78 -20.62
N TRP A 262 7.36 -8.20 -20.70
CA TRP A 262 6.40 -8.24 -19.59
C TRP A 262 5.96 -9.68 -19.33
N PRO A 263 6.06 -10.19 -18.09
CA PRO A 263 5.46 -11.46 -17.73
C PRO A 263 3.95 -11.43 -17.96
N GLY A 264 3.35 -12.58 -18.25
CA GLY A 264 1.90 -12.73 -18.24
C GLY A 264 1.34 -12.76 -16.81
N GLU A 265 0.06 -13.12 -16.66
CA GLU A 265 -0.59 -13.35 -15.37
C GLU A 265 -0.13 -14.68 -14.74
N ILE A 266 1.13 -14.72 -14.31
CA ILE A 266 1.78 -15.90 -13.75
C ILE A 266 2.33 -15.59 -12.35
N LEU A 267 2.67 -16.63 -11.59
CA LEU A 267 3.38 -16.45 -10.33
C LEU A 267 4.83 -16.02 -10.58
N PRO A 268 5.47 -15.28 -9.66
CA PRO A 268 6.83 -14.78 -9.85
C PRO A 268 7.87 -15.89 -10.04
N ASN A 269 7.66 -17.08 -9.46
CA ASN A 269 8.55 -18.22 -9.65
C ASN A 269 8.42 -18.87 -11.05
N GLN A 270 7.36 -18.55 -11.79
CA GLN A 270 7.14 -19.03 -13.16
C GLN A 270 7.75 -18.09 -14.22
N ASP A 271 8.06 -16.85 -13.84
CA ASP A 271 8.82 -15.92 -14.67
C ASP A 271 10.30 -16.33 -14.72
N THR A 272 10.59 -17.26 -15.62
CA THR A 272 11.91 -17.90 -15.78
C THR A 272 12.79 -17.22 -16.82
N GLN A 273 12.34 -16.10 -17.40
CA GLN A 273 13.11 -15.38 -18.41
C GLN A 273 14.42 -14.83 -17.83
N ALA A 274 15.42 -14.65 -18.69
CA ALA A 274 16.63 -13.91 -18.32
C ALA A 274 16.28 -12.47 -17.94
N ARG A 275 16.84 -12.00 -16.83
CA ARG A 275 16.63 -10.64 -16.31
C ARG A 275 17.92 -9.84 -16.30
N TYR A 276 17.80 -8.58 -16.65
CA TYR A 276 18.92 -7.72 -16.96
C TYR A 276 18.97 -6.49 -16.07
N ILE A 277 20.18 -6.10 -15.68
CA ILE A 277 20.52 -4.84 -15.01
C ILE A 277 20.78 -3.79 -16.10
N PHE A 278 20.05 -2.69 -16.07
CA PHE A 278 20.05 -1.69 -17.14
C PHE A 278 20.68 -0.38 -16.70
N GLY A 279 21.87 -0.08 -17.26
CA GLY A 279 22.50 1.25 -17.39
C GLY A 279 22.62 2.07 -16.10
N ILE A 280 23.60 2.96 -16.02
CA ILE A 280 23.70 3.88 -14.88
C ILE A 280 22.84 5.14 -15.09
N SER A 281 22.55 5.86 -14.01
CA SER A 281 21.82 7.13 -14.10
C SER A 281 22.08 8.06 -12.93
N THR A 282 22.37 9.32 -13.22
CA THR A 282 22.74 10.31 -12.21
C THR A 282 21.59 10.65 -11.24
N PRO A 283 20.30 10.78 -11.65
CA PRO A 283 19.20 10.90 -10.70
C PRO A 283 19.06 9.71 -9.75
N GLU A 284 19.29 8.49 -10.21
CA GLU A 284 19.20 7.27 -9.39
C GLU A 284 20.38 7.21 -8.41
N THR A 285 21.58 7.55 -8.86
CA THR A 285 22.75 7.70 -7.97
C THR A 285 22.50 8.73 -6.87
N GLY A 286 21.96 9.91 -7.21
CA GLY A 286 21.64 10.94 -6.22
C GLY A 286 20.57 10.49 -5.21
N LYS A 287 19.52 9.81 -5.66
CA LYS A 287 18.48 9.26 -4.76
C LYS A 287 19.04 8.14 -3.87
N PHE A 288 19.91 7.30 -4.41
CA PHE A 288 20.59 6.25 -3.67
C PHE A 288 21.45 6.84 -2.54
N ALA A 289 22.31 7.81 -2.85
CA ALA A 289 23.14 8.47 -1.85
C ALA A 289 22.29 9.08 -0.73
N ALA A 290 21.18 9.73 -1.08
CA ALA A 290 20.24 10.29 -0.12
C ALA A 290 19.67 9.24 0.85
N VAL A 291 19.15 8.11 0.34
CA VAL A 291 18.58 7.08 1.22
C VAL A 291 19.61 6.31 2.01
N MET A 292 20.82 6.11 1.47
CA MET A 292 21.93 5.49 2.19
C MET A 292 22.38 6.37 3.36
N ALA A 293 22.46 7.68 3.18
CA ALA A 293 22.74 8.63 4.26
C ALA A 293 21.63 8.65 5.33
N MET A 294 20.35 8.56 4.94
CA MET A 294 19.24 8.42 5.89
C MET A 294 19.34 7.10 6.67
N ALA A 295 19.62 5.99 5.98
CA ALA A 295 19.74 4.68 6.60
C ALA A 295 20.91 4.63 7.59
N ALA A 296 22.07 5.20 7.25
CA ALA A 296 23.22 5.25 8.15
C ALA A 296 22.86 5.80 9.54
N ARG A 297 22.21 6.97 9.60
CA ARG A 297 21.81 7.56 10.89
C ARG A 297 20.70 6.78 11.61
N ILE A 298 19.71 6.28 10.87
CA ILE A 298 18.54 5.58 11.46
C ILE A 298 18.92 4.20 12.01
N TYR A 299 19.87 3.52 11.37
CA TYR A 299 20.27 2.16 11.74
C TYR A 299 21.37 2.11 12.81
N THR A 300 22.09 3.22 13.04
CA THR A 300 23.15 3.31 14.06
C THR A 300 22.78 2.73 15.44
N PRO A 301 21.57 3.00 16.02
CA PRO A 301 21.22 2.44 17.32
C PRO A 301 20.91 0.93 17.32
N PHE A 302 20.67 0.33 16.15
CA PHE A 302 20.30 -1.08 16.02
C PHE A 302 21.46 -1.95 15.50
N ASP A 303 22.27 -1.40 14.60
CA ASP A 303 23.35 -2.11 13.92
C ASP A 303 24.38 -1.12 13.38
N LYS A 304 25.45 -0.89 14.16
CA LYS A 304 26.50 0.07 13.83
C LYS A 304 27.30 -0.33 12.58
N GLN A 305 27.52 -1.63 12.38
CA GLN A 305 28.29 -2.10 11.23
C GLN A 305 27.49 -1.90 9.95
N LEU A 306 26.21 -2.25 9.96
CA LEU A 306 25.32 -2.02 8.84
C LEU A 306 25.14 -0.53 8.52
N ALA A 307 25.01 0.30 9.56
CA ALA A 307 24.97 1.76 9.41
C ALA A 307 26.23 2.31 8.72
N GLN A 308 27.41 1.79 9.08
CA GLN A 308 28.69 2.15 8.43
C GLN A 308 28.70 1.73 6.96
N THR A 309 28.18 0.55 6.62
CA THR A 309 28.04 0.11 5.22
C THR A 309 27.17 1.07 4.42
N TYR A 310 26.03 1.48 4.97
CA TYR A 310 25.18 2.47 4.30
C TYR A 310 25.86 3.83 4.17
N LEU A 311 26.58 4.28 5.20
CA LEU A 311 27.32 5.55 5.12
C LEU A 311 28.37 5.52 3.99
N GLN A 312 29.17 4.46 3.94
CA GLN A 312 30.21 4.30 2.91
C GLN A 312 29.62 4.21 1.50
N ALA A 313 28.50 3.53 1.33
CA ALA A 313 27.82 3.47 0.04
C ALA A 313 27.31 4.83 -0.42
N GLY A 314 26.85 5.68 0.52
CA GLY A 314 26.32 7.01 0.22
C GLY A 314 27.37 8.12 0.02
N GLN A 315 28.66 7.84 0.26
CA GLN A 315 29.80 8.76 0.07
C GLN A 315 30.36 8.66 -1.34
#